data_AF-A0AAE0WYE4-F1
#
_entry.id   AF-A0AAE0WYE4-F1
#
_cell.length_a   1.000
_cell.length_b   1.000
_cell.length_c   1.000
_cell.angle_alpha   90.00
_cell.angle_beta   90.00
_cell.angle_gamma   90.00
#
_symmetry.space_group_name_H-M   'P 1'
#
loop_
_entity.id
_entity.type
_entity.pdbx_description
1 polymer ?
#
loop_
_entity_poly.entity_id
_entity_poly.type
_entity_poly.pdbx_seq_one_letter_code
_entity_poly.pdbx_strand_id
1 'polypeptide(L)' 'PTIVEGSGQTVYWRQCFIRVHRAGDTDSITAEHDTCDGQGTVNKGTWLWFGGRDGKVKEEN' A
#
# COMPACT_ATOMS: atom_id res chain seq x y z
N PRO A 1 -4.52 8.03 6.45
CA PRO A 1 -3.59 7.37 5.49
C PRO A 1 -2.80 6.31 6.26
N THR A 2 -2.49 5.19 5.61
CA THR A 2 -1.78 4.06 6.22
C THR A 2 -0.57 3.73 5.37
N ILE A 3 0.59 3.53 6.00
CA ILE A 3 1.81 3.07 5.33
C ILE A 3 2.05 1.62 5.73
N VAL A 4 2.29 0.77 4.74
CA VAL A 4 2.69 -0.62 4.95
C VAL A 4 4.08 -0.82 4.39
N GLU A 5 5.00 -1.29 5.24
CA GLU A 5 6.30 -1.78 4.81
C GLU A 5 6.18 -3.26 4.43
N GLY A 6 6.61 -3.57 3.21
CA GLY A 6 6.63 -4.93 2.70
C GLY A 6 7.61 -5.81 3.47
N SER A 7 7.12 -6.96 3.88
CA SER A 7 7.83 -8.07 4.51
C SER A 7 7.52 -9.41 3.82
N GLY A 8 6.75 -9.39 2.73
CA GLY A 8 6.19 -10.58 2.07
C GLY A 8 4.75 -10.90 2.50
N GLN A 9 4.10 -10.01 3.26
CA GLN A 9 2.72 -10.19 3.74
C GLN A 9 1.69 -9.85 2.66
N THR A 10 0.49 -10.43 2.79
CA THR A 10 -0.65 -10.05 1.96
C THR A 10 -1.46 -8.97 2.66
N VAL A 11 -1.74 -7.89 1.93
CA VAL A 11 -2.60 -6.80 2.37
C VAL A 11 -3.91 -6.82 1.59
N TYR A 12 -4.98 -6.42 2.26
CA TYR A 12 -6.29 -6.18 1.68
C TYR A 12 -6.65 -4.72 1.91
N TRP A 13 -7.17 -4.06 0.89
CA TRP A 13 -7.60 -2.67 0.97
C TRP A 13 -8.99 -2.47 0.40
N ARG A 14 -9.66 -1.43 0.89
CA ARG A 14 -10.99 -1.01 0.43
C ARG A 14 -11.04 0.50 0.35
N GLN A 15 -11.53 1.02 -0.78
CA GLN A 15 -11.69 2.43 -1.11
C GLN A 15 -10.40 3.23 -0.88
N CYS A 16 -9.28 2.66 -1.31
CA CYS A 16 -7.96 3.28 -1.22
C CYS A 16 -7.41 3.58 -2.61
N PHE A 17 -6.85 4.77 -2.80
CA PHE A 17 -5.82 4.96 -3.81
C PHE A 17 -4.47 4.59 -3.20
N ILE A 18 -3.55 4.09 -4.01
CA ILE A 18 -2.30 3.48 -3.55
C ILE A 18 -1.13 4.17 -4.22
N ARG A 19 -0.12 4.54 -3.44
CA ARG A 19 1.19 4.95 -3.94
C ARG A 19 2.24 3.94 -3.52
N VAL A 20 3.07 3.53 -4.47
CA VAL A 20 4.12 2.54 -4.28
C VAL A 20 5.46 3.26 -4.25
N HIS A 21 6.23 3.01 -3.20
CA HIS A 21 7.54 3.60 -2.97
C HIS A 21 8.59 2.49 -2.81
N ARG A 22 9.86 2.84 -3.06
CA ARG A 22 10.98 2.01 -2.58
C ARG A 22 11.16 2.22 -1.09
N ALA A 23 11.52 1.17 -0.36
CA ALA A 23 11.78 1.28 1.07
C ALA A 23 12.88 2.32 1.35
N GLY A 24 12.59 3.24 2.28
CA GLY A 24 13.47 4.35 2.64
C GLY A 24 13.47 5.56 1.69
N ASP A 25 12.71 5.53 0.58
CA ASP A 25 12.53 6.65 -0.34
C ASP A 25 11.03 6.97 -0.49
N THR A 26 10.56 7.88 0.36
CA THR A 26 9.15 8.33 0.37
C THR A 26 8.89 9.46 -0.63
N ASP A 27 9.93 10.05 -1.20
CA ASP A 27 9.80 11.20 -2.10
C ASP A 27 9.52 10.75 -3.54
N SER A 28 10.00 9.56 -3.91
CA SER A 28 9.83 9.00 -5.25
C SER A 28 8.69 7.97 -5.30
N ILE A 29 7.63 8.28 -6.03
CA ILE A 29 6.55 7.33 -6.36
C ILE A 29 7.01 6.48 -7.55
N THR A 30 6.97 5.16 -7.38
CA THR A 30 7.27 4.18 -8.44
C THR A 30 6.02 3.72 -9.20
N ALA A 31 4.86 3.76 -8.55
CA ALA A 31 3.56 3.51 -9.17
C ALA A 31 2.44 4.18 -8.36
N GLU A 32 1.36 4.56 -9.04
CA GLU A 32 0.12 5.02 -8.41
C GLU A 32 -1.05 4.21 -8.97
N HIS A 33 -1.98 3.87 -8.09
CA HIS A 33 -3.23 3.20 -8.44
C HIS A 33 -4.39 4.06 -7.95
N ASP A 34 -5.39 4.24 -8.81
CA ASP A 34 -6.62 4.95 -8.48
C ASP A 34 -7.39 4.30 -7.32
N THR A 35 -8.38 5.04 -6.80
CA THR A 35 -9.19 4.56 -5.67
C THR A 35 -9.91 3.26 -6.04
N CYS A 36 -9.57 2.18 -5.36
CA CYS A 36 -10.12 0.86 -5.61
C CYS A 36 -10.17 0.00 -4.32
N ASP A 37 -10.78 -1.17 -4.46
CA ASP A 37 -10.71 -2.27 -3.51
C ASP A 37 -9.77 -3.34 -4.09
N GLY A 38 -9.10 -4.10 -3.24
CA GLY A 38 -8.22 -5.16 -3.73
C GLY A 38 -7.41 -5.85 -2.65
N GLN A 39 -6.54 -6.76 -3.11
CA GLN A 39 -5.57 -7.46 -2.29
C GLN A 39 -4.27 -7.66 -3.05
N GLY A 40 -3.16 -7.76 -2.34
CA GLY A 40 -1.85 -7.94 -2.96
C GLY A 40 -0.77 -8.32 -1.96
N THR A 41 0.22 -9.08 -2.42
CA THR A 41 1.40 -9.39 -1.62
C THR A 41 2.39 -8.25 -1.73
N VAL A 42 2.85 -7.74 -0.58
CA VAL A 42 3.80 -6.64 -0.48
C VAL A 42 5.18 -7.19 -0.22
N ASN A 43 5.99 -7.24 -1.27
CA ASN A 43 7.35 -7.79 -1.18
C ASN A 43 8.27 -6.91 -0.32
N LYS A 44 9.29 -7.55 0.27
CA LYS A 44 10.32 -6.85 1.04
C LYS A 44 11.00 -5.76 0.21
N GLY A 45 11.15 -4.58 0.79
CA GLY A 45 11.76 -3.42 0.12
C GLY A 45 10.78 -2.54 -0.65
N THR A 46 9.48 -2.84 -0.59
CA THR A 46 8.40 -2.00 -1.12
C THR A 46 7.63 -1.37 0.02
N TRP A 47 7.35 -0.06 -0.08
CA TRP A 47 6.45 0.63 0.83
C TRP A 47 5.18 1.03 0.09
N LEU A 48 4.03 0.73 0.66
CA LEU A 48 2.73 1.12 0.13
C LEU A 48 2.13 2.21 1.01
N TRP A 49 1.73 3.31 0.39
CA TRP A 49 0.96 4.35 1.02
C TRP A 49 -0.49 4.24 0.53
N PHE A 50 -1.41 4.00 1.45
CA PHE A 50 -2.84 3.91 1.20
C PHE A 50 -3.53 5.19 1.65
N GLY A 51 -4.19 5.87 0.71
CA GLY A 51 -4.99 7.06 0.96
C GLY A 51 -6.44 6.88 0.53
N GLY A 52 -7.33 7.68 1.11
CA GLY A 52 -8.77 7.60 0.87
C GLY A 52 -9.51 8.03 2.12
N ARG A 53 -10.63 8.76 1.95
CA ARG A 53 -11.40 9.31 3.08
C ARG A 53 -11.97 8.21 3.98
N ASP A 54 -12.37 7.09 3.37
CA ASP A 54 -12.99 5.92 4.01
C ASP A 54 -12.14 4.65 3.86
N GLY A 55 -10.85 4.83 3.50
CA GLY A 55 -9.93 3.75 3.19
C GLY A 55 -9.64 2.84 4.38
N LYS A 56 -9.67 1.52 4.17
CA LYS A 56 -9.29 0.51 5.20
C LYS A 56 -8.23 -0.41 4.66
N VAL A 57 -7.27 -0.79 5.52
CA VAL A 57 -6.22 -1.78 5.22
C VAL A 57 -6.26 -2.86 6.29
N LYS A 58 -6.19 -4.14 5.89
CA LYS A 58 -6.05 -5.30 6.77
C LYS A 58 -4.83 -6.12 6.33
N GLU A 59 -3.99 -6.48 7.28
CA GLU A 59 -2.85 -7.39 7.09
C GLU A 59 -3.26 -8.80 7.56
N GLU A 60 -2.90 -9.83 6.80
CA GLU A 60 -2.97 -11.22 7.27
C GLU A 60 -1.56 -11.73 7.56
N ASN A 61 -1.37 -12.16 8.82
CA ASN A 61 -0.17 -12.83 9.32
C ASN A 61 -0.21 -14.34 9.04
#